data_AF-X1JT51-F1
#
_entry.id   AF-X1JT51-F1
#
_cell.length_a   1.000
_cell.length_b   1.000
_cell.length_c   1.000
_cell.angle_alpha   90.00
_cell.angle_beta   90.00
_cell.angle_gamma   90.00
#
_symmetry.space_group_name_H-M   'P 1'
#
loop_
_entity.id
_entity.type
_entity.pdbx_description
1 polymer ?
#
loop_
_entity_poly.entity_id
_entity_poly.type
_entity_poly.pdbx_seq_one_letter_code
_entity_poly.pdbx_strand_id
1 'polypeptide(L)'
;AATKAAKAHENVFLDLCGSPLLFGALESMVDSVGAEKILFGTDLPFIDPRPGLGRVAFSRLSDDDKRKILGLNAKRLFRIGD
;
A
#
# COMPACT_ATOMS: atom_id res chain seq x y z
N ALA A 1 4.27 -6.79 -13.19
CA ALA A 1 5.57 -6.10 -13.42
C ALA A 1 6.05 -5.37 -12.18
N ALA A 2 5.26 -4.43 -11.63
CA ALA A 2 5.62 -3.66 -10.44
C ALA A 2 5.95 -4.53 -9.20
N THR A 3 5.09 -5.50 -8.87
CA THR A 3 5.35 -6.43 -7.75
C THR A 3 6.62 -7.25 -7.92
N LYS A 4 7.00 -7.63 -9.14
CA LYS A 4 8.26 -8.34 -9.43
C LYS A 4 9.47 -7.44 -9.14
N ALA A 5 9.41 -6.18 -9.55
CA ALA A 5 10.48 -5.20 -9.28
C ALA A 5 10.62 -4.94 -7.77
N ALA A 6 9.50 -4.69 -7.08
CA ALA A 6 9.49 -4.52 -5.62
C ALA A 6 9.98 -5.78 -4.90
N LYS A 7 9.64 -6.99 -5.36
CA LYS A 7 10.15 -8.23 -4.77
C LYS A 7 11.66 -8.41 -4.95
N ALA A 8 12.21 -7.97 -6.08
CA ALA A 8 13.63 -8.16 -6.40
C ALA A 8 14.56 -7.13 -5.72
N HIS A 9 14.04 -6.01 -5.24
CA HIS A 9 14.86 -4.90 -4.71
C HIS A 9 14.33 -4.39 -3.38
N GLU A 10 15.13 -4.48 -2.32
CA GLU A 10 14.73 -4.09 -0.95
C GLU A 10 14.25 -2.64 -0.83
N ASN A 11 14.82 -1.73 -1.62
CA ASN A 11 14.56 -0.29 -1.61
C ASN A 11 13.47 0.18 -2.60
N VAL A 12 12.77 -0.74 -3.28
CA VAL A 12 11.65 -0.42 -4.16
C VAL A 12 10.33 -0.67 -3.43
N PHE A 13 9.48 0.36 -3.36
CA PHE A 13 8.18 0.34 -2.70
C PHE A 13 7.06 0.52 -3.73
N LEU A 14 5.86 0.02 -3.39
CA LEU A 14 4.65 0.21 -4.17
C LEU A 14 3.74 1.19 -3.42
N ASP A 15 3.03 2.05 -4.12
CA ASP A 15 1.93 2.81 -3.55
C ASP A 15 0.57 2.33 -4.07
N LEU A 16 -0.51 2.88 -3.51
CA LEU A 16 -1.88 2.57 -3.89
C LEU A 16 -2.54 3.65 -4.76
N CYS A 17 -1.77 4.62 -5.30
CA CYS A 17 -2.30 5.51 -6.32
C CYS A 17 -2.39 4.76 -7.66
N GLY A 18 -3.48 4.02 -7.84
CA GLY A 18 -3.73 3.25 -9.04
C GLY A 18 -5.22 2.97 -9.29
N SER A 19 -5.64 3.19 -10.53
CA SER A 19 -6.98 2.90 -11.04
C SER A 19 -7.19 1.39 -11.32
N PRO A 20 -8.43 0.90 -11.28
CA PRO A 20 -9.04 0.31 -10.10
C PRO A 20 -8.28 -0.94 -9.58
N LEU A 21 -7.90 -0.94 -8.31
CA LEU A 21 -7.61 -2.18 -7.57
C LEU A 21 -8.90 -3.00 -7.52
N LEU A 22 -8.91 -4.11 -8.27
CA LEU A 22 -9.95 -5.13 -8.17
C LEU A 22 -9.99 -5.70 -6.75
N PHE A 23 -11.13 -6.23 -6.35
CA PHE A 23 -11.25 -6.93 -5.08
C PHE A 23 -10.20 -8.05 -4.99
N GLY A 24 -9.47 -8.15 -3.88
CA GLY A 24 -8.37 -9.11 -3.71
C GLY A 24 -7.01 -8.67 -4.26
N ALA A 25 -6.92 -7.57 -5.00
CA ALA A 25 -5.66 -7.11 -5.57
C ALA A 25 -4.67 -6.64 -4.48
N LEU A 26 -5.17 -6.00 -3.41
CA LEU A 26 -4.35 -5.57 -2.30
C LEU A 26 -3.77 -6.77 -1.52
N GLU A 27 -4.59 -7.78 -1.27
CA GLU A 27 -4.19 -9.04 -0.65
C GLU A 27 -3.11 -9.74 -1.51
N SER A 28 -3.33 -9.84 -2.82
CA SER A 28 -2.35 -10.42 -3.74
C SER A 28 -1.04 -9.63 -3.79
N MET A 29 -1.09 -8.30 -3.66
CA MET A 29 0.11 -7.48 -3.53
C MET A 29 0.86 -7.78 -2.23
N VAL A 30 0.17 -7.85 -1.09
CA VAL A 30 0.77 -8.18 0.20
C VAL A 30 1.40 -9.59 0.16
N ASP A 31 0.69 -10.58 -0.36
CA ASP A 31 1.22 -11.95 -0.52
C ASP A 31 2.48 -11.98 -1.41
N SER A 32 2.57 -11.06 -2.37
CA SER A 32 3.69 -11.00 -3.32
C SER A 32 4.93 -10.33 -2.77
N VAL A 33 4.79 -9.21 -2.05
CA VAL A 33 5.92 -8.33 -1.68
C VAL A 33 6.02 -7.99 -0.19
N GLY A 34 5.06 -8.41 0.63
CA GLY A 34 4.97 -8.04 2.04
C GLY A 34 4.29 -6.68 2.24
N ALA A 35 3.51 -6.55 3.33
CA ALA A 35 2.79 -5.32 3.65
C ALA A 35 3.74 -4.15 3.95
N GLU A 36 4.97 -4.41 4.41
CA GLU A 36 6.01 -3.43 4.73
C GLU A 36 6.54 -2.65 3.51
N LYS A 37 6.21 -3.12 2.30
CA LYS A 37 6.64 -2.51 1.03
C LYS A 37 5.55 -1.73 0.32
N ILE A 38 4.38 -1.59 0.94
CA ILE A 38 3.22 -0.93 0.34
C ILE A 38 2.92 0.37 1.10
N LEU A 39 2.74 1.46 0.37
CA LEU A 39 2.45 2.79 0.88
C LEU A 39 1.03 3.21 0.48
N PHE A 40 0.31 3.85 1.39
CA PHE A 40 -0.95 4.50 1.03
C PHE A 40 -0.67 5.79 0.23
N GLY A 41 -1.27 5.88 -0.96
CA GLY A 41 -1.22 7.05 -1.82
C GLY A 41 -2.58 7.28 -2.46
N THR A 42 -3.00 8.54 -2.58
CA THR A 42 -4.38 8.89 -3.01
C THR A 42 -4.47 9.43 -4.43
N ASP A 43 -3.37 9.89 -5.01
CA ASP A 43 -3.36 10.64 -6.29
C ASP A 43 -4.29 11.87 -6.29
N LEU A 44 -4.38 12.58 -5.16
CA LEU A 44 -5.16 13.82 -5.11
C LEU A 44 -4.46 14.90 -5.95
N PRO A 45 -5.20 15.68 -6.76
CA PRO A 45 -6.67 15.80 -6.82
C PRO A 45 -7.36 14.91 -7.88
N PHE A 46 -6.63 13.99 -8.53
CA PHE A 46 -7.12 13.24 -9.69
C PHE A 46 -8.03 12.07 -9.33
N ILE A 47 -7.82 11.43 -8.17
CA ILE A 47 -8.61 10.28 -7.69
C ILE A 47 -9.24 10.60 -6.34
N ASP A 48 -10.52 10.22 -6.17
CA ASP A 48 -11.19 10.30 -4.87
C ASP A 48 -10.47 9.39 -3.85
N PRO A 49 -10.01 9.92 -2.70
CA PRO A 49 -9.30 9.13 -1.70
C PRO A 49 -10.20 8.13 -0.96
N ARG A 50 -11.52 8.34 -0.92
CA ARG A 50 -12.45 7.56 -0.09
C ARG A 50 -12.53 6.09 -0.52
N PRO A 51 -12.66 5.75 -1.83
CA PRO A 51 -12.55 4.36 -2.27
C PRO A 51 -11.20 3.71 -1.93
N GLY A 52 -10.09 4.43 -2.08
CA GLY A 52 -8.75 3.93 -1.74
C GLY A 52 -8.63 3.58 -0.25
N LEU A 53 -9.08 4.49 0.63
CA LEU A 53 -9.13 4.25 2.07
C LEU A 53 -10.05 3.06 2.40
N GLY A 54 -11.23 3.01 1.79
CA GLY A 54 -12.18 1.90 1.97
C GLY A 54 -11.59 0.54 1.59
N ARG A 55 -10.84 0.46 0.49
CA ARG A 55 -10.15 -0.78 0.09
C ARG A 55 -9.20 -1.30 1.18
N VAL A 56 -8.42 -0.41 1.80
CA VAL A 56 -7.51 -0.82 2.88
C VAL A 56 -8.29 -1.20 4.13
N ALA A 57 -9.23 -0.36 4.56
CA ALA A 57 -10.01 -0.56 5.78
C ALA A 57 -10.80 -1.88 5.77
N PHE A 58 -11.41 -2.21 4.64
CA PHE A 58 -12.26 -3.40 4.46
C PHE A 58 -11.53 -4.59 3.81
N SER A 59 -10.22 -4.52 3.62
CA SER A 59 -9.43 -5.68 3.17
C SER A 59 -9.44 -6.81 4.19
N ARG A 60 -9.13 -8.03 3.71
CA ARG A 60 -8.98 -9.23 4.55
C ARG A 60 -7.63 -9.32 5.27
N LEU A 61 -6.80 -8.29 5.11
CA LEU A 61 -5.52 -8.19 5.79
C LEU A 61 -5.67 -8.08 7.30
N SER A 62 -4.61 -8.45 8.02
CA SER A 62 -4.52 -8.18 9.46
C SER A 62 -4.58 -6.69 9.74
N ASP A 63 -5.04 -6.31 10.93
CA ASP A 63 -5.05 -4.89 11.33
C ASP A 63 -3.63 -4.30 11.39
N ASP A 64 -2.62 -5.12 11.67
CA ASP A 64 -1.22 -4.69 11.68
C ASP A 64 -0.72 -4.36 10.28
N ASP A 65 -1.08 -5.15 9.28
CA ASP A 65 -0.73 -4.86 7.89
C ASP A 65 -1.48 -3.63 7.37
N LYS A 66 -2.75 -3.46 7.76
CA LYS A 66 -3.50 -2.22 7.47
C LYS A 66 -2.80 -1.00 8.07
N ARG A 67 -2.35 -1.06 9.33
CA ARG A 67 -1.60 0.03 9.99
C ARG A 67 -0.27 0.33 9.28
N LYS A 68 0.45 -0.71 8.84
CA LYS A 68 1.67 -0.55 8.03
C LYS A 68 1.40 0.27 6.77
N ILE A 69 0.43 -0.17 5.98
CA ILE A 69 0.06 0.44 4.70
C ILE A 69 -0.45 1.87 4.90
N LEU A 70 -1.34 2.10 5.87
CA LEU A 70 -1.98 3.40 6.12
C LEU A 70 -1.03 4.46 6.67
N GLY A 71 0.15 4.10 7.20
CA GLY A 71 1.08 5.13 7.64
C GLY A 71 2.38 4.67 8.29
N LEU A 72 2.46 3.48 8.91
CA LEU A 72 3.71 3.10 9.61
C LEU A 72 4.87 2.88 8.63
N ASN A 73 4.60 2.44 7.40
CA ASN A 73 5.61 2.31 6.36
C ASN A 73 6.15 3.67 5.92
N ALA A 74 5.26 4.64 5.67
CA ALA A 74 5.66 6.00 5.32
C ALA A 74 6.44 6.64 6.47
N LYS A 75 5.98 6.45 7.72
CA LYS A 75 6.68 6.92 8.92
C LYS A 75 8.11 6.40 8.98
N ARG A 76 8.30 5.08 8.80
CA ARG A 76 9.62 4.45 8.81
C ARG A 76 10.51 4.89 7.64
N LEU A 77 9.95 4.96 6.44
CA LEU A 77 10.70 5.27 5.22
C LEU A 77 11.16 6.74 5.19
N PHE A 78 10.27 7.66 5.57
CA PHE A 78 10.53 9.10 5.52
C PHE A 78 10.97 9.70 6.86
N ARG A 79 11.15 8.87 7.90
CA ARG A 79 11.56 9.29 9.25
C ARG A 79 10.66 10.38 9.84
N ILE A 80 9.34 10.18 9.73
CA ILE A 80 8.36 11.17 10.18
C ILE A 80 8.28 11.13 11.71
N GLY A 81 8.69 12.23 12.36
CA GLY A 81 8.63 12.39 13.81
C GLY A 81 9.90 11.95 14.56
N ASP A 82 10.96 11.61 13.83
CA ASP A 82 12.34 11.71 14.33
C ASP A 82 12.76 13.20 14.38
#